data_AF-A0A7L4PB65-F1
#
_entry.id   AF-A0A7L4PB65-F1
#
_cell.length_a   1.000
_cell.length_b   1.000
_cell.length_c   1.000
_cell.angle_alpha   90.00
_cell.angle_beta   90.00
_cell.angle_gamma   90.00
#
_symmetry.space_group_name_H-M   'P 1'
#
loop_
_entity.id
_entity.type
_entity.pdbx_description
1 polymer ?
#
loop_
_entity_poly.entity_id
_entity_poly.type
_entity_poly.pdbx_seq_one_letter_code
_entity_poly.pdbx_strand_id
1 'polypeptide(L)'
;MFWRLLPPLGKQEKKDVKVPTVRGKPVYIGGVLLVGVAEKGEFNVKIKKLVSIEVKDTSGQSYYIDTSNVKVKITREYVDLDISALPRFFEVKVREVGRMIEELKKTRGELDKSYHKLEEALLKGVIGMDVYNEQIKRLQEREKRLRTACIDMEKSLASVSQSLAQLKLELEKKRERLEAKRLLEKLEESEAEELGKVLNILGSINALSHLITSSIIQLRLIC
;
A
#
# COMPACT_ATOMS: atom_id res chain seq x y z
N MET A 1 28.48 -6.80 -66.70
CA MET A 1 27.84 -5.47 -66.54
C MET A 1 26.72 -5.59 -65.52
N PHE A 2 26.47 -4.50 -64.80
CA PHE A 2 25.41 -4.24 -63.82
C PHE A 2 25.73 -4.40 -62.31
N TRP A 3 25.83 -3.21 -61.69
CA TRP A 3 25.74 -2.82 -60.27
C TRP A 3 26.98 -2.94 -59.36
N ARG A 4 27.91 -1.99 -59.55
CA ARG A 4 28.50 -1.22 -58.44
C ARG A 4 27.92 0.19 -58.49
N LEU A 5 27.18 0.59 -57.47
CA LEU A 5 26.96 1.96 -56.99
C LEU A 5 25.89 1.88 -55.90
N LEU A 6 26.31 1.81 -54.63
CA LEU A 6 25.76 2.55 -53.48
C LEU A 6 26.57 2.18 -52.21
N PRO A 7 26.90 3.17 -51.36
CA PRO A 7 27.89 3.07 -50.29
C PRO A 7 27.37 2.30 -49.06
N PRO A 8 28.26 1.89 -48.12
CA PRO A 8 27.80 1.37 -46.84
C PRO A 8 27.08 2.52 -46.13
N LEU A 9 25.78 2.37 -45.91
CA LEU A 9 25.02 3.22 -44.99
C LEU A 9 25.57 2.97 -43.58
N GLY A 10 26.68 3.65 -43.30
CA GLY A 10 27.14 3.89 -41.96
C GLY A 10 26.04 4.59 -41.17
N LYS A 11 25.96 4.21 -39.90
CA LYS A 11 25.33 4.99 -38.84
C LYS A 11 23.86 5.31 -39.09
N GLN A 12 23.00 4.28 -39.03
CA GLN A 12 21.73 4.53 -38.33
C GLN A 12 22.08 4.77 -36.87
N GLU A 13 22.05 6.04 -36.53
CA GLU A 13 22.04 6.60 -35.20
C GLU A 13 21.29 5.70 -34.24
N LYS A 14 21.90 5.48 -33.07
CA LYS A 14 21.26 4.94 -31.89
C LYS A 14 19.89 5.63 -31.77
N LYS A 15 18.81 4.94 -32.13
CA LYS A 15 17.48 5.33 -31.68
C LYS A 15 17.56 5.32 -30.17
N ASP A 16 17.65 6.50 -29.57
CA ASP A 16 17.43 6.70 -28.15
C ASP A 16 16.12 5.97 -27.81
N VAL A 17 16.25 4.83 -27.15
CA VAL A 17 15.11 4.00 -26.76
C VAL A 17 14.43 4.77 -25.65
N LYS A 18 13.42 5.57 -26.02
CA LYS A 18 12.60 6.33 -25.07
C LYS A 18 12.05 5.36 -24.04
N VAL A 19 12.47 5.56 -22.80
CA VAL A 19 12.01 4.81 -21.64
C VAL A 19 10.50 5.05 -21.46
N PRO A 20 9.70 4.01 -21.11
CA PRO A 20 8.27 4.18 -20.91
C PRO A 20 7.97 5.20 -19.82
N THR A 21 7.08 6.16 -20.11
CA THR A 21 6.65 7.13 -19.10
C THR A 21 5.82 6.41 -18.02
N VAL A 22 6.17 6.59 -16.75
CA VAL A 22 5.43 6.03 -15.59
C VAL A 22 4.60 7.07 -14.85
N ARG A 23 4.90 8.35 -15.02
CA ARG A 23 4.23 9.46 -14.33
C ARG A 23 2.74 9.58 -14.71
N GLY A 24 1.91 9.84 -13.70
CA GLY A 24 0.47 10.07 -13.81
C GLY A 24 -0.37 8.82 -14.01
N LYS A 25 0.22 7.61 -13.85
CA LYS A 25 -0.46 6.35 -14.12
C LYS A 25 -0.91 5.66 -12.83
N PRO A 26 -2.14 5.14 -12.75
CA PRO A 26 -2.51 4.25 -11.66
C PRO A 26 -1.60 3.01 -11.63
N VAL A 27 -1.24 2.60 -10.42
CA VAL A 27 -0.31 1.52 -10.11
C VAL A 27 -1.07 0.38 -9.44
N TYR A 28 -1.07 -0.76 -10.11
CA TYR A 28 -1.71 -2.00 -9.70
C TYR A 28 -0.67 -2.98 -9.18
N ILE A 29 -1.10 -3.91 -8.34
CA ILE A 29 -0.33 -5.12 -8.02
C ILE A 29 -1.19 -6.31 -8.41
N GLY A 30 -0.72 -7.12 -9.36
CA GLY A 30 -1.45 -8.27 -9.86
C GLY A 30 -2.82 -7.93 -10.42
N GLY A 31 -2.97 -6.76 -11.05
CA GLY A 31 -4.24 -6.29 -11.61
C GLY A 31 -5.23 -5.66 -10.61
N VAL A 32 -4.89 -5.58 -9.32
CA VAL A 32 -5.71 -4.89 -8.31
C VAL A 32 -5.10 -3.52 -7.97
N LEU A 33 -5.94 -2.48 -7.95
CA LEU A 33 -5.48 -1.12 -7.62
C LEU A 33 -5.21 -1.02 -6.12
N LEU A 34 -4.00 -1.39 -5.70
CA LEU A 34 -3.58 -1.34 -4.31
C LEU A 34 -2.74 -0.11 -3.99
N VAL A 35 -2.04 0.45 -4.97
CA VAL A 35 -0.90 1.34 -4.67
C VAL A 35 -1.24 2.83 -4.79
N GLY A 36 -1.94 3.24 -5.84
CA GLY A 36 -2.28 4.64 -6.08
C GLY A 36 -1.78 5.13 -7.44
N VAL A 37 -1.31 6.37 -7.54
CA VAL A 37 -0.87 6.99 -8.80
C VAL A 37 0.64 7.22 -8.79
N ALA A 38 1.34 6.71 -9.80
CA ALA A 38 2.77 6.91 -9.98
C ALA A 38 3.10 8.38 -10.25
N GLU A 39 3.98 8.96 -9.43
CA GLU A 39 4.47 10.33 -9.62
C GLU A 39 5.77 10.35 -10.43
N LYS A 40 6.69 9.45 -10.09
CA LYS A 40 7.98 9.30 -10.78
C LYS A 40 8.39 7.84 -10.77
N GLY A 41 9.34 7.49 -11.61
CA GLY A 41 10.02 6.21 -11.50
C GLY A 41 11.40 6.26 -12.10
N GLU A 42 12.31 5.50 -11.49
CA GLU A 42 13.70 5.44 -11.89
C GLU A 42 13.92 4.19 -12.74
N PHE A 43 14.55 4.38 -13.89
CA PHE A 43 14.87 3.28 -14.80
C PHE A 43 16.36 3.05 -14.87
N ASN A 44 16.74 1.78 -14.82
CA ASN A 44 18.07 1.39 -15.23
C ASN A 44 18.08 1.24 -16.76
N VAL A 45 18.63 2.25 -17.42
CA VAL A 45 18.66 2.38 -18.89
C VAL A 45 19.42 1.23 -19.56
N LYS A 46 20.41 0.64 -18.89
CA LYS A 46 21.21 -0.48 -19.43
C LYS A 46 20.38 -1.77 -19.58
N ILE A 47 19.55 -2.06 -18.58
CA ILE A 47 18.70 -3.27 -18.55
C ILE A 47 17.23 -2.98 -18.91
N LYS A 48 16.90 -1.72 -19.20
CA LYS A 48 15.55 -1.23 -19.54
C LYS A 48 14.47 -1.65 -18.53
N LYS A 49 14.83 -1.60 -17.24
CA LYS A 49 13.95 -2.03 -16.15
C LYS A 49 13.65 -0.87 -15.21
N LEU A 50 12.40 -0.79 -14.74
CA LEU A 50 12.02 0.09 -13.64
C LEU A 50 12.65 -0.44 -12.35
N VAL A 51 13.42 0.40 -11.67
CA VAL A 51 14.16 0.09 -10.45
C VAL A 51 13.37 0.56 -9.25
N SER A 52 12.77 1.74 -9.32
CA SER A 52 11.94 2.29 -8.26
C SER A 52 10.76 3.07 -8.83
N ILE A 53 9.69 3.17 -8.06
CA ILE A 53 8.54 3.99 -8.38
C ILE A 53 8.12 4.79 -7.16
N GLU A 54 8.00 6.10 -7.33
CA GLU A 54 7.42 7.03 -6.37
C GLU A 54 5.91 7.05 -6.62
N VAL A 55 5.13 6.65 -5.63
CA VAL A 55 3.67 6.54 -5.73
C VAL A 55 3.02 7.45 -4.71
N LYS A 56 2.00 8.17 -5.15
CA LYS A 56 1.09 8.90 -4.30
C LYS A 56 -0.16 8.07 -4.05
N ASP A 57 -0.45 7.81 -2.79
CA ASP A 57 -1.68 7.14 -2.39
C ASP A 57 -2.88 8.10 -2.30
N THR A 58 -4.02 7.55 -1.88
CA THR A 58 -5.26 8.25 -1.64
C THR A 58 -5.21 9.21 -0.44
N SER A 59 -4.28 9.01 0.51
CA SER A 59 -4.02 9.93 1.63
C SER A 59 -3.13 11.12 1.22
N GLY A 60 -2.59 11.09 -0.01
CA GLY A 60 -1.76 12.15 -0.56
C GLY A 60 -0.29 12.07 -0.13
N GLN A 61 0.12 10.97 0.52
CA GLN A 61 1.50 10.69 0.87
C GLN A 61 2.20 10.04 -0.32
N SER A 62 3.44 10.48 -0.57
CA SER A 62 4.31 9.89 -1.59
C SER A 62 5.32 8.96 -0.94
N TYR A 63 5.47 7.75 -1.48
CA TYR A 63 6.43 6.75 -1.00
C TYR A 63 7.08 6.00 -2.15
N TYR A 64 8.27 5.46 -1.88
CA TYR A 64 9.07 4.73 -2.84
C TYR A 64 8.86 3.23 -2.71
N ILE A 65 8.61 2.58 -3.85
CA ILE A 65 8.58 1.12 -3.97
C ILE A 65 9.78 0.70 -4.81
N ASP A 66 10.66 -0.08 -4.20
CA ASP A 66 11.74 -0.75 -4.92
C ASP A 66 11.15 -1.89 -5.77
N THR A 67 11.36 -1.79 -7.09
CA THR A 67 10.91 -2.72 -8.13
C THR A 67 12.06 -3.50 -8.76
N SER A 68 13.28 -3.40 -8.19
CA SER A 68 14.50 -4.06 -8.68
C SER A 68 14.33 -5.57 -8.86
N ASN A 69 13.56 -6.23 -7.99
CA ASN A 69 13.31 -7.68 -8.03
C ASN A 69 11.88 -8.06 -8.47
N VAL A 70 11.08 -7.06 -8.86
CA VAL A 70 9.69 -7.24 -9.26
C VAL A 70 9.60 -7.23 -10.80
N LYS A 71 8.69 -8.02 -11.38
CA LYS A 71 8.33 -7.88 -12.80
C LYS A 71 7.34 -6.72 -12.93
N VAL A 72 7.59 -5.79 -13.84
CA VAL A 72 6.77 -4.59 -14.03
C VAL A 72 6.24 -4.57 -15.46
N LYS A 73 4.93 -4.41 -15.61
CA LYS A 73 4.26 -4.20 -16.89
C LYS A 73 3.79 -2.75 -16.97
N ILE A 74 4.35 -1.99 -17.91
CA ILE A 74 3.99 -0.59 -18.12
C ILE A 74 3.16 -0.49 -19.39
N THR A 75 1.90 -0.09 -19.26
CA THR A 75 1.01 0.19 -20.40
C THR A 75 0.86 1.69 -20.59
N ARG A 76 0.09 2.14 -21.59
CA ARG A 76 -0.22 3.58 -21.76
C ARG A 76 -1.07 4.12 -20.61
N GLU A 77 -1.92 3.28 -20.02
CA GLU A 77 -2.94 3.68 -19.06
C GLU A 77 -2.54 3.40 -17.62
N TYR A 78 -1.73 2.37 -17.36
CA TYR A 78 -1.39 1.94 -16.01
C TYR A 78 0.01 1.33 -15.89
N VAL A 79 0.46 1.16 -14.65
CA VAL A 79 1.62 0.35 -14.28
C VAL A 79 1.12 -0.83 -13.45
N ASP A 80 1.45 -2.05 -13.84
CA ASP A 80 1.08 -3.25 -13.09
C ASP A 80 2.35 -3.93 -12.58
N LEU A 81 2.46 -3.99 -11.27
CA LEU A 81 3.51 -4.70 -10.56
C LEU A 81 3.09 -6.14 -10.40
N ASP A 82 4.02 -7.06 -10.59
CA ASP A 82 3.80 -8.45 -10.25
C ASP A 82 3.44 -8.62 -8.76
N ILE A 83 2.72 -9.69 -8.44
CA ILE A 83 2.24 -9.97 -7.08
C ILE A 83 3.40 -10.09 -6.07
N SER A 84 4.62 -10.35 -6.53
CA SER A 84 5.83 -10.25 -5.69
C SER A 84 6.07 -8.87 -5.05
N ALA A 85 5.47 -7.79 -5.54
CA ALA A 85 5.51 -6.46 -4.91
C ALA A 85 4.64 -6.33 -3.66
N LEU A 86 3.69 -7.27 -3.46
CA LEU A 86 2.68 -7.20 -2.40
C LEU A 86 3.32 -7.03 -1.01
N PRO A 87 4.29 -7.86 -0.57
CA PRO A 87 4.85 -7.73 0.78
C PRO A 87 5.48 -6.36 1.04
N ARG A 88 6.23 -5.83 0.07
CA ARG A 88 6.90 -4.53 0.17
C ARG A 88 5.91 -3.38 0.28
N PHE A 89 4.85 -3.40 -0.54
CA PHE A 89 3.78 -2.42 -0.46
C PHE A 89 3.10 -2.43 0.92
N PHE A 90 2.83 -3.63 1.45
CA PHE A 90 2.22 -3.75 2.77
C PHE A 90 3.12 -3.34 3.92
N GLU A 91 4.43 -3.59 3.87
CA GLU A 91 5.35 -3.07 4.89
C GLU A 91 5.26 -1.55 5.02
N VAL A 92 5.17 -0.85 3.89
CA VAL A 92 5.00 0.61 3.88
C VAL A 92 3.64 0.99 4.47
N LYS A 93 2.55 0.33 4.06
CA LYS A 93 1.20 0.62 4.55
C LYS A 93 1.02 0.30 6.04
N VAL A 94 1.58 -0.80 6.53
CA VAL A 94 1.55 -1.15 7.95
C VAL A 94 2.32 -0.11 8.78
N ARG A 95 3.45 0.39 8.27
CA ARG A 95 4.20 1.46 8.94
C ARG A 95 3.41 2.76 9.00
N GLU A 96 2.72 3.13 7.92
CA GLU A 96 1.85 4.31 7.87
C GLU A 96 0.70 4.18 8.87
N VAL A 97 0.00 3.05 8.85
CA VAL A 97 -1.08 2.71 9.80
C VAL A 97 -0.57 2.76 11.25
N GLY A 98 0.61 2.20 11.52
CA GLY A 98 1.22 2.24 12.85
C GLY A 98 1.47 3.66 13.34
N ARG A 99 1.99 4.55 12.48
CA ARG A 99 2.20 5.97 12.81
C ARG A 99 0.88 6.67 13.13
N MET A 100 -0.15 6.46 12.31
CA MET A 100 -1.47 7.04 12.53
C MET A 100 -2.09 6.55 13.84
N ILE A 101 -1.97 5.26 14.16
CA ILE A 101 -2.41 4.70 15.45
C ILE A 101 -1.68 5.38 16.62
N GLU A 102 -0.36 5.58 16.52
CA GLU A 102 0.40 6.28 17.56
C GLU A 102 -0.04 7.74 17.73
N GLU A 103 -0.31 8.44 16.64
CA GLU A 103 -0.82 9.83 16.67
C GLU A 103 -2.21 9.91 17.33
N LEU A 104 -3.12 9.00 16.98
CA LEU A 104 -4.43 8.91 17.62
C LEU A 104 -4.30 8.58 19.11
N LYS A 105 -3.39 7.66 19.48
CA LYS A 105 -3.12 7.31 20.87
C LYS A 105 -2.57 8.50 21.68
N LYS A 106 -1.65 9.29 21.10
CA LYS A 106 -1.15 10.53 21.72
C LYS A 106 -2.28 11.52 21.92
N THR A 107 -3.08 11.74 20.88
CA THR A 107 -4.24 12.65 20.92
C THR A 107 -5.22 12.23 22.02
N ARG A 108 -5.53 10.93 22.12
CA ARG A 108 -6.38 10.39 23.19
C ARG A 108 -5.80 10.67 24.58
N GLY A 109 -4.52 10.39 24.79
CA GLY A 109 -3.85 10.64 26.06
C GLY A 109 -3.78 12.12 26.46
N GLU A 110 -3.65 13.03 25.48
CA GLU A 110 -3.74 14.48 25.73
C GLU A 110 -5.15 14.91 26.12
N LEU A 111 -6.17 14.28 25.53
CA LEU A 111 -7.57 14.54 25.81
C LEU A 111 -7.94 14.08 27.22
N ASP A 112 -7.54 12.86 27.60
CA ASP A 112 -7.72 12.32 28.96
C ASP A 112 -7.00 13.18 30.02
N LYS A 113 -5.76 13.62 29.74
CA LYS A 113 -5.04 14.58 30.60
C LYS A 113 -5.78 15.91 30.74
N SER A 114 -6.41 16.38 29.67
CA SER A 114 -7.16 17.64 29.68
C SER A 114 -8.43 17.53 30.49
N TYR A 115 -9.16 16.41 30.40
CA TYR A 115 -10.29 16.11 31.28
C TYR A 115 -9.86 16.08 32.75
N HIS A 116 -8.81 15.33 33.07
CA HIS A 116 -8.34 15.22 34.45
C HIS A 116 -7.93 16.57 35.05
N LYS A 117 -7.21 17.41 34.30
CA LYS A 117 -6.85 18.77 34.74
C LYS A 117 -8.08 19.65 34.97
N LEU A 118 -9.10 19.52 34.11
CA LEU A 118 -10.33 20.30 34.23
C LEU A 118 -11.12 19.88 35.48
N GLU A 119 -11.23 18.58 35.74
CA GLU A 119 -11.85 18.03 36.94
C GLU A 119 -11.09 18.44 38.21
N GLU A 120 -9.76 18.31 38.23
CA GLU A 120 -8.96 18.75 39.37
C GLU A 120 -9.11 20.25 39.65
N ALA A 121 -9.13 21.09 38.61
CA ALA A 121 -9.30 22.52 38.75
C ALA A 121 -10.66 22.87 39.36
N LEU A 122 -11.71 22.15 38.97
CA LEU A 122 -13.05 22.30 39.56
C LEU A 122 -13.06 21.86 41.04
N LEU A 123 -12.50 20.69 41.33
CA LEU A 123 -12.45 20.14 42.70
C LEU A 123 -11.62 21.01 43.66
N LYS A 124 -10.53 21.60 43.17
CA LYS A 124 -9.69 22.54 43.93
C LYS A 124 -10.29 23.95 44.02
N GLY A 125 -11.45 24.18 43.38
CA GLY A 125 -12.13 25.48 43.34
C GLY A 125 -11.38 26.57 42.55
N VAL A 126 -10.41 26.18 41.71
CA VAL A 126 -9.62 27.11 40.88
C VAL A 126 -10.47 27.70 39.75
N ILE A 127 -11.50 26.96 39.31
CA ILE A 127 -12.45 27.40 38.30
C ILE A 127 -13.90 27.28 38.80
N GLY A 128 -14.76 28.18 38.34
CA GLY A 128 -16.20 28.11 38.57
C GLY A 128 -16.90 27.16 37.60
N MET A 129 -18.15 26.81 37.94
CA MET A 129 -18.95 25.83 37.17
C MET A 129 -19.24 26.27 35.72
N ASP A 130 -19.37 27.58 35.48
CA ASP A 130 -19.60 28.12 34.14
C ASP A 130 -18.40 27.90 33.21
N VAL A 131 -17.18 28.14 33.73
CA VAL A 131 -15.92 27.89 33.01
C VAL A 131 -15.75 26.40 32.75
N TYR A 132 -16.07 25.55 33.74
CA TYR A 132 -16.06 24.10 33.57
C TYR A 132 -16.99 23.65 32.43
N ASN A 133 -18.24 24.13 32.43
CA ASN A 133 -19.24 23.79 31.42
C ASN A 133 -18.87 24.25 30.01
N GLU A 134 -18.13 25.35 29.87
CA GLU A 134 -17.64 25.80 28.57
C GLU A 134 -16.44 24.94 28.09
N GLN A 135 -15.48 24.66 28.98
CA GLN A 135 -14.32 23.85 28.63
C GLN A 135 -14.68 22.40 28.32
N ILE A 136 -15.64 21.82 29.05
CA ILE A 136 -16.06 20.43 28.80
C ILE A 136 -16.72 20.28 27.43
N LYS A 137 -17.50 21.28 26.96
CA LYS A 137 -18.04 21.29 25.60
C LYS A 137 -16.94 21.29 24.54
N ARG A 138 -15.88 22.08 24.74
CA ARG A 138 -14.72 22.12 23.84
C ARG A 138 -13.97 20.78 23.81
N LEU A 139 -13.85 20.10 24.96
CA LEU A 139 -13.25 18.76 25.03
C LEU A 139 -14.11 17.71 24.33
N GLN A 140 -15.44 17.75 24.51
CA GLN A 140 -16.37 16.87 23.81
C GLN A 140 -16.34 17.05 22.28
N GLU A 141 -16.17 18.28 21.80
CA GLU A 141 -15.97 18.52 20.36
C GLU A 141 -14.67 17.92 19.84
N ARG A 142 -13.58 18.01 20.61
CA ARG A 142 -12.30 17.36 20.26
C ARG A 142 -12.44 15.84 20.26
N GLU A 143 -13.16 15.28 21.22
CA GLU A 143 -13.44 13.84 21.30
C GLU A 143 -14.27 13.38 20.10
N LYS A 144 -15.27 14.16 19.69
CA LYS A 144 -16.03 13.89 18.47
C LYS A 144 -15.15 13.84 17.23
N ARG A 145 -14.21 14.78 17.08
CA ARG A 145 -13.24 14.80 15.96
C ARG A 145 -12.31 13.59 15.99
N LEU A 146 -11.83 13.20 17.17
CA LEU A 146 -11.01 12.01 17.35
C LEU A 146 -11.76 10.74 16.92
N ARG A 147 -13.02 10.59 17.36
CA ARG A 147 -13.88 9.46 16.95
C ARG A 147 -14.14 9.43 15.45
N THR A 148 -14.33 10.58 14.80
CA THR A 148 -14.46 10.61 13.33
C THR A 148 -13.19 10.15 12.63
N ALA A 149 -12.02 10.64 13.08
CA ALA A 149 -10.73 10.21 12.52
C ALA A 149 -10.48 8.70 12.70
N CYS A 150 -10.83 8.16 13.87
CA CYS A 150 -10.87 6.73 14.12
C CYS A 150 -11.72 5.97 13.09
N ILE A 151 -12.99 6.37 12.92
CA ILE A 151 -13.93 5.69 12.02
C ILE A 151 -13.44 5.70 10.58
N ASP A 152 -12.88 6.81 10.11
CA ASP A 152 -12.38 6.92 8.74
C ASP A 152 -11.14 6.04 8.51
N MET A 153 -10.30 5.91 9.53
CA MET A 153 -9.17 4.99 9.51
C MET A 153 -9.61 3.52 9.56
N GLU A 154 -10.63 3.17 10.35
CA GLU A 154 -11.21 1.82 10.38
C GLU A 154 -11.78 1.43 9.02
N LYS A 155 -12.52 2.33 8.36
CA LYS A 155 -13.04 2.10 7.00
C LYS A 155 -11.92 1.89 5.98
N SER A 156 -10.84 2.66 6.08
CA SER A 156 -9.67 2.51 5.21
C SER A 156 -9.01 1.14 5.40
N LEU A 157 -8.79 0.72 6.66
CA LEU A 157 -8.26 -0.61 6.97
C LEU A 157 -9.18 -1.74 6.50
N ALA A 158 -10.49 -1.58 6.66
CA ALA A 158 -11.48 -2.56 6.21
C ALA A 158 -11.47 -2.74 4.68
N SER A 159 -11.35 -1.64 3.91
CA SER A 159 -11.24 -1.72 2.44
C SER A 159 -9.99 -2.49 2.00
N VAL A 160 -8.84 -2.24 2.64
CA VAL A 160 -7.58 -2.96 2.38
C VAL A 160 -7.72 -4.45 2.73
N SER A 161 -8.39 -4.75 3.85
CA SER A 161 -8.69 -6.14 4.24
C SER A 161 -9.55 -6.85 3.19
N GLN A 162 -10.54 -6.16 2.60
CA GLN A 162 -11.40 -6.71 1.58
C GLN A 162 -10.64 -6.99 0.28
N SER A 163 -9.79 -6.06 -0.17
CA SER A 163 -8.94 -6.27 -1.35
C SER A 163 -7.95 -7.42 -1.15
N LEU A 164 -7.38 -7.57 0.05
CA LEU A 164 -6.54 -8.72 0.39
C LEU A 164 -7.31 -10.04 0.35
N ALA A 165 -8.54 -10.07 0.85
CA ALA A 165 -9.37 -11.27 0.82
C ALA A 165 -9.71 -11.68 -0.62
N GLN A 166 -9.98 -10.73 -1.50
CA GLN A 166 -10.19 -10.98 -2.93
C GLN A 166 -8.93 -11.57 -3.58
N LEU A 167 -7.76 -10.95 -3.35
CA LEU A 167 -6.49 -11.44 -3.87
C LEU A 167 -6.16 -12.85 -3.34
N LYS A 168 -6.43 -13.12 -2.07
CA LYS A 168 -6.28 -14.44 -1.46
C LYS A 168 -7.09 -15.49 -2.22
N LEU A 169 -8.36 -15.19 -2.49
CA LEU A 169 -9.29 -16.09 -3.15
C LEU A 169 -8.86 -16.37 -4.60
N GLU A 170 -8.36 -15.37 -5.32
CA GLU A 170 -7.81 -15.54 -6.67
C GLU A 170 -6.55 -16.42 -6.67
N LEU A 171 -5.66 -16.24 -5.70
CA LEU A 171 -4.45 -17.02 -5.54
C LEU A 171 -4.74 -18.46 -5.08
N GLU A 172 -5.73 -18.68 -4.22
CA GLU A 172 -6.20 -20.02 -3.84
C GLU A 172 -6.75 -20.77 -5.05
N LYS A 173 -7.56 -20.13 -5.89
CA LYS A 173 -8.02 -20.73 -7.17
C LYS A 173 -6.85 -21.06 -8.10
N LYS A 174 -5.84 -20.20 -8.18
CA LYS A 174 -4.64 -20.46 -9.00
C LYS A 174 -3.84 -21.64 -8.42
N ARG A 175 -3.68 -21.69 -7.10
CA ARG A 175 -3.05 -22.80 -6.37
C ARG A 175 -3.76 -24.11 -6.65
N GLU A 176 -5.08 -24.18 -6.49
CA GLU A 176 -5.87 -25.40 -6.72
C GLU A 176 -5.71 -25.93 -8.15
N ARG A 177 -5.70 -25.05 -9.16
CA ARG A 177 -5.48 -25.44 -10.55
C ARG A 177 -4.09 -26.02 -10.78
N LEU A 178 -3.06 -25.41 -10.19
CA LEU A 178 -1.68 -25.89 -10.30
C LEU A 178 -1.46 -27.18 -9.50
N GLU A 179 -2.04 -27.30 -8.31
CA GLU A 179 -2.01 -28.54 -7.52
C GLU A 179 -2.75 -29.68 -8.22
N ALA A 180 -3.89 -29.42 -8.86
CA ALA A 180 -4.58 -30.41 -9.69
C ALA A 180 -3.71 -30.88 -10.87
N LYS A 181 -3.00 -29.98 -11.56
CA LYS A 181 -2.04 -30.36 -12.61
C LYS A 181 -0.86 -31.17 -12.05
N ARG A 182 -0.38 -30.83 -10.86
CA ARG A 182 0.68 -31.56 -10.16
C ARG A 182 0.27 -32.99 -9.82
N LEU A 183 -0.95 -33.17 -9.31
CA LEU A 183 -1.51 -34.48 -8.99
C LEU A 183 -1.73 -35.35 -10.24
N LEU A 184 -1.94 -34.72 -11.39
CA LEU A 184 -2.06 -35.39 -12.69
C LEU A 184 -0.70 -35.62 -13.38
N GLU A 185 0.43 -35.34 -12.72
CA GLU A 185 1.80 -35.42 -13.26
C GLU A 185 2.02 -34.63 -14.56
N LYS A 186 1.19 -33.60 -14.82
CA LYS A 186 1.25 -32.74 -16.01
C LYS A 186 1.85 -31.37 -15.73
N LEU A 187 2.53 -31.22 -14.59
CA LEU A 187 3.07 -29.94 -14.16
C LEU A 187 4.45 -29.71 -14.77
N GLU A 188 4.60 -28.62 -15.51
CA GLU A 188 5.88 -28.19 -16.05
C GLU A 188 6.78 -27.59 -14.95
N GLU A 189 8.11 -27.61 -15.13
CA GLU A 189 9.06 -27.02 -14.18
C GLU A 189 8.80 -25.51 -13.94
N SER A 190 8.37 -24.79 -14.98
CA SER A 190 7.98 -23.38 -14.91
C SER A 190 6.74 -23.17 -14.02
N GLU A 191 5.75 -24.07 -14.11
CA GLU A 191 4.53 -24.06 -13.31
C GLU A 191 4.79 -24.47 -11.85
N ALA A 192 5.79 -25.32 -11.60
CA ALA A 192 6.24 -25.68 -10.26
C ALA A 192 6.85 -24.48 -9.51
N GLU A 193 7.66 -23.67 -10.19
CA GLU A 193 8.15 -22.41 -9.62
C GLU A 193 7.02 -21.42 -9.34
N GLU A 194 6.03 -21.34 -10.23
CA GLU A 194 4.85 -20.49 -10.01
C GLU A 194 4.05 -20.94 -8.79
N LEU A 195 3.86 -22.25 -8.60
CA LEU A 195 3.20 -22.79 -7.42
C LEU A 195 3.94 -22.40 -6.12
N GLY A 196 5.27 -22.50 -6.11
CA GLY A 196 6.09 -22.06 -4.98
C GLY A 196 5.93 -20.56 -4.67
N LYS A 197 5.89 -19.71 -5.70
CA LYS A 197 5.62 -18.27 -5.55
C LYS A 197 4.23 -18.02 -4.97
N VAL A 198 3.20 -18.70 -5.48
CA VAL A 198 1.82 -18.57 -4.99
C VAL A 198 1.71 -18.96 -3.51
N LEU A 199 2.34 -20.05 -3.07
CA LEU A 199 2.32 -20.48 -1.68
C LEU A 199 2.99 -19.46 -0.74
N ASN A 200 4.15 -18.92 -1.13
CA ASN A 200 4.82 -17.86 -0.36
C ASN A 200 3.97 -16.59 -0.24
N ILE A 201 3.27 -16.22 -1.32
CA ILE A 201 2.38 -15.06 -1.33
C ILE A 201 1.16 -15.32 -0.43
N LEU A 202 0.56 -16.50 -0.47
CA LEU A 202 -0.57 -16.86 0.42
C LEU A 202 -0.16 -16.83 1.90
N GLY A 203 1.05 -17.31 2.22
CA GLY A 203 1.61 -17.17 3.57
C GLY A 203 1.76 -15.70 3.99
N SER A 204 2.26 -14.86 3.08
CA SER A 204 2.39 -13.42 3.31
C SER A 204 1.01 -12.76 3.52
N ILE A 205 0.02 -13.09 2.69
CA ILE A 205 -1.35 -12.56 2.81
C ILE A 205 -1.97 -12.93 4.16
N ASN A 206 -1.80 -14.16 4.64
CA ASN A 206 -2.33 -14.56 5.94
C ASN A 206 -1.71 -13.75 7.09
N ALA A 207 -0.38 -13.57 7.08
CA ALA A 207 0.29 -12.71 8.06
C ALA A 207 -0.25 -11.27 8.01
N LEU A 208 -0.48 -10.75 6.80
CA LEU A 208 -1.05 -9.42 6.60
C LEU A 208 -2.48 -9.29 7.10
N SER A 209 -3.33 -10.29 6.89
CA SER A 209 -4.68 -10.32 7.45
C SER A 209 -4.67 -10.26 8.98
N HIS A 210 -3.74 -10.96 9.64
CA HIS A 210 -3.59 -10.88 11.09
C HIS A 210 -3.14 -9.49 11.57
N LEU A 211 -2.20 -8.86 10.86
CA LEU A 211 -1.73 -7.50 11.19
C LEU A 211 -2.84 -6.45 11.05
N ILE A 212 -3.64 -6.52 9.99
CA ILE A 212 -4.79 -5.61 9.81
C ILE A 212 -5.81 -5.80 10.91
N THR A 213 -6.12 -7.06 11.24
CA THR A 213 -7.05 -7.38 12.34
C THR A 213 -6.55 -6.81 13.67
N SER A 214 -5.26 -6.97 13.97
CA SER A 214 -4.63 -6.41 15.17
C SER A 214 -4.70 -4.88 15.19
N SER A 215 -4.44 -4.24 14.05
CA SER A 215 -4.51 -2.77 13.90
C SER A 215 -5.93 -2.23 14.12
N ILE A 216 -6.95 -2.94 13.62
CA ILE A 216 -8.37 -2.59 13.85
C ILE A 216 -8.71 -2.68 15.34
N ILE A 217 -8.26 -3.73 16.03
CA ILE A 217 -8.48 -3.88 17.47
C ILE A 217 -7.80 -2.74 18.25
N GLN A 218 -6.53 -2.43 17.93
CA GLN A 218 -5.82 -1.32 18.56
C GLN A 218 -6.53 0.01 18.35
N LEU A 219 -7.03 0.25 17.14
CA LEU A 219 -7.78 1.46 16.84
C LEU A 219 -9.07 1.54 17.68
N ARG A 220 -9.85 0.45 17.77
CA ARG A 220 -11.07 0.41 18.60
C ARG A 220 -10.80 0.66 20.09
N LEU A 221 -9.62 0.30 20.60
CA LEU A 221 -9.23 0.60 21.97
C LEU A 221 -8.90 2.08 22.20
N ILE A 222 -8.61 2.85 21.16
CA ILE A 222 -8.24 4.27 21.25
C ILE A 222 -9.46 5.21 21.28
N CYS A 223 -10.58 4.85 20.64
CA CYS A 223 -11.62 5.80 20.22
C CYS A 223 -12.62 6.29 21.32
#